data_AF-A0A161LTM2-F1
#
_entry.id   AF-A0A161LTM2-F1
#
_cell.length_a   1.000
_cell.length_b   1.000
_cell.length_c   1.000
_cell.angle_alpha   90.00
_cell.angle_beta   90.00
_cell.angle_gamma   90.00
#
_symmetry.space_group_name_H-M   'P 1'
#
loop_
_entity.id
_entity.type
_entity.pdbx_description
1 polymer ?
#
loop_
_entity_poly.entity_id
_entity_poly.type
_entity_poly.pdbx_seq_one_letter_code
_entity_poly.pdbx_strand_id
1 'polypeptide(L)'
;MNTTQQQRMQLGRKISFLKRVIEVCEIADTHMQNGATQRWIYKNVIKKQFNISMTTFSNYLSIPAKKELAEALQSYEGVVVEQNATEEPTPNDDLFD
;
A
#
# COMPACT_ATOMS: atom_id res chain seq x y z
N MET A 1 22.91 -8.52 -7.45
CA MET A 1 21.71 -7.73 -7.09
C MET A 1 21.23 -8.27 -5.75
N ASN A 2 21.33 -7.49 -4.67
CA ASN A 2 21.19 -7.98 -3.30
C ASN A 2 19.70 -8.23 -2.95
N THR A 3 19.42 -9.34 -2.25
CA THR A 3 18.07 -9.80 -1.88
C THR A 3 17.25 -8.74 -1.14
N THR A 4 17.90 -7.95 -0.27
CA THR A 4 17.26 -6.85 0.48
C THR A 4 16.72 -5.73 -0.41
N GLN A 5 17.46 -5.34 -1.46
CA GLN A 5 16.99 -4.30 -2.38
C GLN A 5 15.84 -4.81 -3.26
N GLN A 6 15.88 -6.09 -3.65
CA GLN A 6 14.78 -6.73 -4.37
C GLN A 6 13.50 -6.79 -3.53
N GLN A 7 13.62 -7.06 -2.22
CA GLN A 7 12.49 -7.07 -1.29
C GLN A 7 11.86 -5.67 -1.13
N ARG A 8 12.68 -4.62 -0.93
CA ARG A 8 12.17 -3.24 -0.84
C ARG A 8 11.43 -2.79 -2.10
N MET A 9 11.95 -3.13 -3.28
CA MET A 9 11.30 -2.81 -4.55
C MET A 9 9.96 -3.54 -4.72
N GLN A 10 9.85 -4.79 -4.25
CA GLN A 10 8.60 -5.56 -4.26
C GLN A 10 7.56 -5.00 -3.28
N LEU A 11 7.99 -4.65 -2.06
CA LEU A 11 7.15 -4.01 -1.05
C LEU A 11 6.57 -2.67 -1.56
N GLY A 12 7.40 -1.81 -2.18
CA GLY A 12 6.95 -0.53 -2.73
C GLY A 12 5.90 -0.67 -3.84
N ARG A 13 6.04 -1.67 -4.72
CA ARG A 13 5.03 -1.99 -5.74
C ARG A 13 3.74 -2.49 -5.12
N LYS A 14 3.82 -3.37 -4.11
CA LYS A 14 2.65 -3.90 -3.39
C LYS A 14 1.86 -2.78 -2.71
N ILE A 15 2.54 -1.87 -2.02
CA ILE A 15 1.88 -0.73 -1.34
C ILE A 15 1.15 0.16 -2.36
N SER A 16 1.79 0.50 -3.48
CA SER A 16 1.16 1.34 -4.52
C SER A 16 -0.08 0.66 -5.12
N PHE A 17 -0.01 -0.65 -5.35
CA PHE A 17 -1.16 -1.44 -5.80
C PHE A 17 -2.30 -1.42 -4.79
N LEU A 18 -2.02 -1.69 -3.51
CA LEU A 18 -3.03 -1.72 -2.45
C LEU A 18 -3.71 -0.36 -2.25
N LYS A 19 -2.96 0.74 -2.34
CA LYS A 19 -3.54 2.10 -2.32
C LYS A 19 -4.56 2.30 -3.43
N ARG A 20 -4.22 1.90 -4.66
CA ARG A 20 -5.14 1.96 -5.81
C ARG A 20 -6.39 1.10 -5.60
N VAL A 21 -6.25 -0.08 -5.00
CA VAL A 21 -7.41 -0.94 -4.68
C VAL A 21 -8.31 -0.27 -3.66
N ILE A 22 -7.75 0.30 -2.59
CA ILE A 22 -8.51 1.03 -1.56
C ILE A 22 -9.29 2.19 -2.17
N GLU A 23 -8.66 2.99 -3.02
CA GLU A 23 -9.30 4.11 -3.70
C GLU A 23 -10.53 3.65 -4.53
N VAL A 24 -10.39 2.56 -5.28
CA VAL A 24 -11.49 1.97 -6.05
C VAL A 24 -12.63 1.50 -5.14
N CYS A 25 -12.30 0.85 -4.01
CA CYS A 25 -13.30 0.40 -3.05
C CYS A 25 -14.03 1.57 -2.39
N GLU A 26 -13.32 2.64 -2.00
CA GLU A 26 -13.92 3.80 -1.35
C GLU A 26 -14.85 4.57 -2.29
N ILE A 27 -14.47 4.72 -3.56
CA ILE A 27 -15.35 5.28 -4.59
C ILE A 27 -16.60 4.41 -4.73
N ALA A 28 -16.43 3.08 -4.81
CA ALA A 28 -17.56 2.17 -4.95
C ALA A 28 -18.50 2.23 -3.75
N ASP A 29 -17.98 2.19 -2.53
CA ASP A 29 -18.76 2.28 -1.29
C ASP A 29 -19.54 3.59 -1.22
N THR A 30 -18.91 4.71 -1.54
CA THR A 30 -19.56 6.03 -1.56
C THR A 30 -20.76 6.06 -2.52
N HIS A 31 -20.62 5.48 -3.72
CA HIS A 31 -21.72 5.42 -4.67
C HIS A 31 -22.78 4.37 -4.29
N MET A 32 -22.38 3.25 -3.69
CA MET A 32 -23.31 2.22 -3.22
C MET A 32 -24.17 2.73 -2.06
N GLN A 33 -23.60 3.52 -1.13
CA GLN A 33 -24.36 4.19 -0.08
C GLN A 33 -25.41 5.16 -0.64
N ASN A 34 -25.14 5.75 -1.81
CA ASN A 34 -26.09 6.58 -2.54
C ASN A 34 -27.09 5.79 -3.40
N GLY A 35 -27.12 4.47 -3.29
CA GLY A 35 -28.06 3.58 -4.00
C GLY A 35 -27.62 3.15 -5.40
N ALA A 36 -26.38 3.42 -5.80
CA ALA A 36 -25.88 2.99 -7.11
C ALA A 36 -25.49 1.49 -7.11
N THR A 37 -25.76 0.81 -8.23
CA THR A 37 -25.34 -0.58 -8.41
C THR A 37 -23.88 -0.68 -8.84
N GLN A 38 -23.20 -1.78 -8.49
CA GLN A 38 -21.82 -2.04 -8.92
C GLN A 38 -21.64 -1.94 -10.45
N ARG A 39 -22.62 -2.40 -11.23
CA ARG A 39 -22.61 -2.29 -12.70
C ARG A 39 -22.63 -0.84 -13.17
N TRP A 40 -23.43 0.00 -12.51
CA TRP A 40 -23.50 1.43 -12.83
C TRP A 40 -22.19 2.14 -12.46
N ILE A 41 -21.66 1.86 -11.27
CA ILE A 41 -20.40 2.42 -10.76
C ILE A 41 -19.24 2.06 -11.70
N TYR A 42 -19.15 0.80 -12.09
CA TYR A 42 -18.13 0.34 -13.04
C TYR A 42 -18.19 1.13 -14.36
N LYS A 43 -19.38 1.19 -14.98
CA LYS A 43 -19.54 1.82 -16.29
C LYS A 43 -19.33 3.33 -16.27
N ASN A 44 -19.76 4.01 -15.21
CA ASN A 44 -19.81 5.47 -15.17
C ASN A 44 -18.60 6.11 -14.51
N VAL A 45 -17.99 5.44 -13.53
CA VAL A 45 -16.92 6.00 -12.69
C VAL A 45 -15.62 5.24 -12.92
N ILE A 46 -15.59 3.94 -12.61
CA ILE A 46 -14.34 3.17 -12.54
C ILE A 46 -13.70 2.96 -13.91
N LYS A 47 -14.49 2.60 -14.92
CA LYS A 47 -13.96 2.38 -16.28
C LYS A 47 -13.32 3.65 -16.85
N LYS A 48 -13.86 4.82 -16.52
CA LYS A 48 -13.35 6.11 -17.00
C LYS A 48 -12.06 6.53 -16.30
N GLN A 49 -11.97 6.29 -14.98
CA GLN A 49 -10.83 6.74 -14.18
C GLN A 49 -9.65 5.74 -14.19
N PHE A 50 -9.93 4.45 -14.04
CA PHE A 50 -8.89 3.45 -13.80
C PHE A 50 -8.58 2.57 -15.02
N ASN A 51 -9.42 2.61 -16.06
CA ASN A 51 -9.32 1.77 -17.26
C ASN A 51 -9.13 0.27 -16.94
N ILE A 52 -9.85 -0.24 -15.94
CA ILE A 52 -9.82 -1.65 -15.54
C ILE A 52 -11.03 -2.40 -16.09
N SER A 53 -10.90 -3.72 -16.20
CA SER A 53 -12.01 -4.60 -16.60
C SER A 53 -13.02 -4.78 -15.46
N MET A 54 -14.23 -5.24 -15.80
CA MET A 54 -15.28 -5.55 -14.81
C MET A 54 -14.82 -6.64 -13.83
N THR A 55 -14.13 -7.67 -14.34
CA THR A 55 -13.57 -8.74 -13.51
C THR A 55 -12.53 -8.20 -12.53
N THR A 56 -11.64 -7.32 -13.00
CA THR A 56 -10.64 -6.68 -12.14
C THR A 56 -11.31 -5.83 -11.06
N PHE A 57 -12.37 -5.10 -11.40
CA PHE A 57 -13.14 -4.32 -10.43
C PHE A 57 -13.78 -5.22 -9.36
N SER A 58 -14.46 -6.31 -9.75
CA SER A 58 -15.02 -7.27 -8.80
C SER A 58 -13.96 -7.92 -7.92
N ASN A 59 -12.79 -8.24 -8.48
CA ASN A 59 -11.66 -8.76 -7.71
C ASN A 59 -11.18 -7.73 -6.68
N TYR A 60 -11.04 -6.46 -7.06
CA TYR A 60 -10.61 -5.39 -6.16
C TYR A 60 -11.55 -5.23 -4.95
N LEU A 61 -12.87 -5.27 -5.19
CA LEU A 61 -13.87 -5.22 -4.11
C LEU A 61 -13.77 -6.41 -3.14
N SER A 62 -13.21 -7.54 -3.58
CA SER A 62 -13.07 -8.74 -2.76
C SER A 62 -11.76 -8.78 -1.95
N ILE A 63 -10.82 -7.87 -2.22
CA ILE A 63 -9.51 -7.84 -1.55
C ILE A 63 -9.64 -7.05 -0.25
N PRO A 64 -9.19 -7.59 0.90
CA PRO A 64 -9.13 -6.85 2.17
C PRO A 64 -7.94 -5.86 2.18
N ALA A 65 -7.94 -4.90 1.25
CA ALA A 65 -6.78 -4.09 0.91
C ALA A 65 -6.29 -3.21 2.07
N LYS A 66 -7.19 -2.76 2.96
CA LYS A 66 -6.83 -2.00 4.16
C LYS A 66 -5.96 -2.83 5.13
N LYS A 67 -6.30 -4.12 5.31
CA LYS A 67 -5.53 -5.04 6.15
C LYS A 67 -4.17 -5.34 5.55
N GLU A 68 -4.14 -5.70 4.27
CA GLU A 68 -2.88 -6.00 3.56
C GLU A 68 -1.93 -4.80 3.51
N LEU A 69 -2.47 -3.58 3.44
CA LEU A 69 -1.64 -2.36 3.42
C LEU A 69 -0.97 -2.13 4.78
N ALA A 70 -1.71 -2.34 5.88
CA ALA A 70 -1.14 -2.24 7.22
C ALA A 70 0.02 -3.24 7.42
N GLU A 71 -0.18 -4.49 7.00
CA GLU A 71 0.85 -5.53 7.06
C GLU A 71 2.09 -5.18 6.19
N ALA A 72 1.86 -4.63 5.00
CA ALA A 72 2.94 -4.21 4.11
C ALA A 72 3.74 -3.01 4.64
N LEU A 73 3.09 -2.04 5.29
CA LEU A 73 3.75 -0.90 5.92
C LEU A 73 4.58 -1.32 7.13
N GLN A 74 4.03 -2.16 8.01
CA GLN A 74 4.75 -2.69 9.17
C GLN A 74 6.01 -3.46 8.73
N SER A 75 5.88 -4.27 7.66
CA SER A 75 7.01 -4.99 7.08
C SER A 75 8.03 -4.07 6.42
N TYR A 76 7.60 -2.93 5.85
CA TYR A 76 8.52 -1.93 5.29
C TYR A 76 9.31 -1.21 6.37
N GLU A 77 8.65 -0.78 7.46
CA GLU A 77 9.32 -0.12 8.59
C GLU A 77 10.37 -1.02 9.26
N GLY A 78 10.08 -2.30 9.45
CA GLY A 78 11.04 -3.27 9.99
C GLY A 78 12.33 -3.40 9.17
N VAL A 79 12.26 -3.27 7.85
CA VAL A 79 13.43 -3.33 6.94
C VAL A 79 14.30 -2.06 7.03
N VAL A 80 13.75 -0.93 7.48
CA VAL A 80 14.50 0.34 7.61
C VAL A 80 15.29 0.38 8.93
N VAL A 81 14.79 -0.26 10.00
CA VAL A 81 15.43 -0.24 11.33
C VAL A 81 16.73 -1.03 11.37
N GLU A 82 16.85 -2.15 10.63
CA GLU A 82 18.11 -2.93 10.55
C GLU A 82 19.29 -2.15 9.96
N GLN A 83 19.05 -1.03 9.26
CA GLN A 83 20.12 -0.22 8.67
C GLN A 83 20.64 0.90 9.60
N ASN A 84 19.93 1.21 10.68
CA ASN A 84 20.29 2.30 11.60
C ASN A 84 20.91 1.81 12.92
N ALA A 85 21.14 0.50 13.07
CA ALA A 85 21.64 -0.11 14.31
C ALA A 85 23.18 -0.25 14.36
N THR A 86 23.96 0.43 13.51
CA THR A 86 25.43 0.34 13.49
C THR A 86 26.15 1.68 13.61
N GLU A 87 25.47 2.70 14.14
CA GLU A 87 26.15 3.85 14.71
C GLU A 87 25.88 3.81 16.21
N GLU A 88 26.72 3.04 16.92
CA GLU A 88 26.87 3.28 18.36
C GLU A 88 27.28 4.76 18.51
N PRO A 89 26.57 5.57 19.31
CA PRO A 89 27.15 6.82 19.75
C PRO A 89 28.37 6.41 20.57
N THR A 90 29.56 6.57 20.00
CA THR A 90 30.80 6.53 20.77
C THR A 90 30.55 7.42 21.99
N PRO A 91 30.70 6.90 23.23
CA PRO A 91 30.78 7.78 24.37
C PRO A 91 31.84 8.82 24.01
N ASN A 92 31.46 10.09 23.97
CA ASN A 92 32.46 11.14 23.93
C ASN A 92 33.22 11.03 25.26
N ASP A 93 34.21 10.16 25.29
CA ASP A 93 35.36 10.16 26.19
C ASP A 93 36.21 11.38 25.83
N ASP A 94 35.63 12.57 26.00
CA ASP A 94 36.36 13.81 26.05
C ASP A 94 36.06 14.44 27.42
N LEU A 95 36.58 13.72 28.42
CA LEU A 95 37.25 14.32 29.56
C LEU A 95 38.06 15.53 29.06
N PHE A 96 37.59 16.74 29.36
CA PHE A 96 38.45 17.90 29.39
C PHE A 96 38.48 18.44 30.83
N ASP A 97 39.72 18.48 31.35
CA ASP A 97 40.20 18.95 32.66
C ASP A 97 39.58 20.27 33.16
#